data_AF-A0A0R3TT01-F1
#
_entry.id   AF-A0A0R3TT01-F1
#
_cell.length_a   1.000
_cell.length_b   1.000
_cell.length_c   1.000
_cell.angle_alpha   90.00
_cell.angle_beta   90.00
_cell.angle_gamma   90.00
#
_symmetry.space_group_name_H-M   'P 1'
#
loop_
_entity.id
_entity.type
_entity.pdbx_description
1 polymer ?
#
loop_
_entity_poly.entity_id
_entity_poly.type
_entity_poly.pdbx_seq_one_letter_code
_entity_poly.pdbx_strand_id
1 'polypeptide(L)' 'MVSKALLLSRAFPQVKAFVEKIKDHSNIRFIPKRGHPPTAILLNEEDGEPQESFSIDSWDTDTIEEFFRERLV' A
#
# COMPACT_ATOMS: atom_id res chain seq x y z
N MET A 1 10.97 7.23 10.53
CA MET A 1 10.76 7.08 9.08
C MET A 1 9.88 5.87 8.75
N VAL A 2 8.55 6.05 8.68
CA VAL A 2 7.57 4.94 8.77
C VAL A 2 7.73 3.94 7.63
N SER A 3 7.88 2.65 7.94
CA SER A 3 7.87 1.57 6.95
C SER A 3 6.44 1.15 6.62
N LYS A 4 6.12 0.87 5.36
CA LYS A 4 4.74 0.56 4.93
C LYS A 4 4.69 -0.67 4.06
N ALA A 5 3.59 -1.40 4.11
CA ALA A 5 3.35 -2.54 3.23
C ALA A 5 2.00 -2.40 2.51
N LEU A 6 2.00 -2.67 1.21
CA LEU A 6 0.81 -2.78 0.40
C LEU A 6 0.60 -4.24 0.02
N LEU A 7 -0.51 -4.83 0.47
CA LEU A 7 -0.97 -6.13 0.00
C LEU A 7 -1.64 -5.95 -1.36
N LEU A 8 -1.00 -6.53 -2.38
CA LEU A 8 -1.44 -6.43 -3.76
C LEU A 8 -2.35 -7.57 -4.15
N SER A 9 -3.50 -7.22 -4.72
CA SER A 9 -4.31 -8.12 -5.52
C SER A 9 -4.19 -7.72 -6.99
N ARG A 10 -3.72 -8.66 -7.83
CA ARG A 10 -3.47 -8.43 -9.26
C ARG A 10 -4.73 -8.14 -10.10
N ALA A 11 -5.91 -8.21 -9.48
CA ALA A 11 -7.21 -8.00 -10.13
C ALA A 11 -7.65 -6.53 -10.21
N PHE A 12 -6.91 -5.59 -9.61
CA PHE A 12 -7.32 -4.19 -9.44
C PHE A 12 -6.41 -3.25 -10.25
N PRO A 13 -6.86 -2.74 -11.42
CA PRO A 13 -6.04 -1.89 -12.30
C PRO A 13 -5.51 -0.62 -11.63
N GLN A 14 -6.30 0.01 -10.75
CA GLN A 14 -5.91 1.22 -10.03
C GLN A 14 -4.76 0.98 -9.06
N VAL A 15 -4.77 -0.17 -8.38
CA VAL A 15 -3.69 -0.59 -7.47
C VAL A 15 -2.43 -0.87 -8.29
N LYS A 16 -2.57 -1.51 -9.46
CA LYS A 16 -1.43 -1.73 -10.36
C LYS A 16 -0.82 -0.41 -10.84
N ALA A 17 -1.64 0.57 -11.21
CA ALA A 17 -1.17 1.88 -11.65
C ALA A 17 -0.37 2.60 -10.54
N PHE A 18 -0.88 2.55 -9.31
CA PHE A 18 -0.17 3.08 -8.14
C PHE A 18 1.19 2.40 -7.93
N VAL A 19 1.24 1.06 -7.93
CA VAL A 19 2.48 0.30 -7.72
C VAL A 19 3.57 0.69 -8.73
N GLU A 20 3.21 0.80 -10.02
CA GLU A 20 4.18 1.18 -11.06
C GLU A 20 4.77 2.57 -10.87
N LYS A 21 4.00 3.52 -10.29
CA LYS A 21 4.46 4.88 -10.01
C LYS A 21 5.42 4.95 -8.82
N ILE A 22 5.24 4.09 -7.83
CA ILE A 22 5.95 4.21 -6.54
C ILE A 22 6.92 3.05 -6.26
N LYS A 23 7.14 2.16 -7.23
CA LYS A 23 8.02 0.97 -7.11
C LYS A 23 9.45 1.28 -6.67
N ASP A 24 9.92 2.49 -6.93
CA ASP A 24 11.28 2.95 -6.58
C ASP A 24 11.36 3.55 -5.16
N HIS A 25 10.24 3.63 -4.43
CA HIS A 25 10.18 4.19 -3.08
C HIS A 25 10.61 3.15 -2.02
N SER A 26 11.74 3.39 -1.34
CA SER A 26 12.36 2.43 -0.39
C SER A 26 11.46 2.04 0.80
N ASN A 27 10.53 2.93 1.19
CA ASN A 27 9.70 2.76 2.39
C ASN A 27 8.39 1.99 2.14
N ILE A 28 8.19 1.44 0.94
CA ILE A 28 6.97 0.69 0.61
C ILE A 28 7.33 -0.73 0.14
N ARG A 29 6.76 -1.71 0.84
CA ARG A 29 6.84 -3.12 0.48
C ARG A 29 5.58 -3.58 -0.23
N PHE A 30 5.73 -4.25 -1.36
CA PHE A 30 4.60 -4.85 -2.07
C PHE A 30 4.52 -6.35 -1.80
N ILE A 31 3.36 -6.82 -1.34
CA ILE A 31 3.12 -8.22 -1.00
C ILE A 31 1.99 -8.76 -1.89
N PRO A 32 2.29 -9.51 -2.97
CA PRO A 32 1.25 -10.08 -3.82
C PRO A 32 0.51 -11.21 -3.10
N LYS A 33 -0.79 -11.05 -2.87
CA LYS A 33 -1.67 -12.06 -2.24
C LYS A 33 -2.88 -12.35 -3.13
N ARG A 34 -3.03 -13.62 -3.53
CA ARG A 34 -4.16 -14.05 -4.36
C ARG A 34 -5.43 -14.20 -3.51
N GLY A 35 -6.59 -13.93 -4.12
CA GLY A 35 -7.91 -14.16 -3.50
C GLY A 35 -8.25 -13.21 -2.34
N HIS A 36 -7.50 -12.14 -2.15
CA HIS A 36 -7.77 -11.11 -1.14
C HIS A 36 -8.03 -9.77 -1.83
N PRO A 37 -8.90 -8.91 -1.27
CA PRO A 37 -8.98 -7.53 -1.71
C PRO A 37 -7.64 -6.82 -1.44
N PRO A 38 -7.30 -5.78 -2.22
CA PRO A 38 -6.12 -4.97 -1.94
C PRO A 38 -6.26 -4.28 -0.58
N THR A 39 -5.18 -4.24 0.17
CA THR A 39 -5.17 -3.69 1.53
C THR A 39 -3.89 -2.88 1.75
N ALA A 40 -4.04 -1.62 2.15
CA ALA A 40 -2.92 -0.80 2.60
C ALA A 40 -2.65 -1.10 4.07
N ILE A 41 -1.39 -1.38 4.41
CA ILE A 41 -0.95 -1.67 5.78
C ILE A 41 0.14 -0.69 6.17
N LEU A 42 -0.06 -0.02 7.31
CA LEU A 42 0.97 0.78 7.96
C LEU A 42 1.74 -0.12 8.93
N LEU A 43 3.07 -0.18 8.79
CA LEU A 43 3.93 -0.95 9.69
C LEU A 43 4.63 -0.01 10.66
N ASN A 44 4.85 -0.49 11.88
CA ASN A 44 5.76 0.13 12.83
C ASN A 44 7.20 -0.04 12.34
N GLU A 45 8.06 0.95 12.56
CA GLU A 45 9.47 0.88 12.18
C GLU A 45 10.32 0.06 13.13
N GLU A 46 10.04 0.15 14.44
CA GLU A 46 10.89 -0.49 15.45
C GLU A 46 10.85 -2.01 15.34
N ASP A 47 9.67 -2.54 15.05
CA ASP A 47 9.37 -3.97 15.11
C ASP A 47 8.80 -4.54 13.80
N GLY A 48 8.41 -3.69 12.84
CA GLY A 48 7.81 -4.13 11.58
C GLY A 48 6.38 -4.63 11.72
N GLU A 49 5.76 -4.47 12.89
CA GLU A 49 4.41 -4.97 13.17
C GLU A 49 3.34 -4.11 12.50
N PRO A 50 2.24 -4.70 12.01
CA PRO A 50 1.14 -3.97 11.43
C PRO A 50 0.40 -3.15 12.51
N GLN A 51 0.33 -1.83 12.30
CA GLN A 51 -0.42 -0.91 13.17
C GLN A 51 -1.85 -0.70 12.68
N GLU A 52 -2.00 -0.36 11.40
CA GLU A 52 -3.30 -0.04 10.80
C GLU A 52 -3.45 -0.74 9.44
N SER A 53 -4.67 -1.16 9.12
CA SER A 53 -5.02 -1.78 7.84
C SER A 53 -6.27 -1.15 7.23
N PHE A 54 -6.20 -0.81 5.95
CA PHE A 54 -7.28 -0.17 5.21
C PHE A 54 -7.61 -0.99 3.97
N SER A 55 -8.89 -1.34 3.79
CA SER A 55 -9.38 -1.89 2.54
C SER A 55 -9.45 -0.80 1.49
N ILE A 56 -8.79 -1.01 0.35
CA ILE A 56 -8.65 0.00 -0.71
C ILE A 56 -9.25 -0.47 -2.04
N ASP A 57 -10.11 -1.50 -2.00
CA ASP A 57 -10.73 -2.09 -3.19
C ASP A 57 -11.66 -1.12 -3.93
N SER A 58 -12.24 -0.16 -3.22
CA SER A 58 -13.12 0.89 -3.75
C SER A 58 -12.42 2.21 -4.03
N TRP A 59 -11.16 2.36 -3.66
CA TRP A 59 -10.41 3.61 -3.85
C TRP A 59 -9.92 3.72 -5.29
N ASP A 60 -9.87 4.94 -5.81
CA ASP A 60 -9.18 5.23 -7.06
C ASP A 60 -7.67 5.44 -6.86
N THR A 61 -6.93 5.57 -7.96
CA THR A 61 -5.47 5.69 -7.93
C THR A 61 -5.03 6.94 -7.17
N ASP A 62 -5.74 8.06 -7.32
CA ASP A 62 -5.38 9.35 -6.73
C ASP A 62 -5.58 9.34 -5.22
N THR A 63 -6.67 8.72 -4.75
CA THR A 63 -6.96 8.50 -3.32
C THR A 63 -5.89 7.62 -2.68
N ILE A 64 -5.46 6.55 -3.36
CA ILE A 64 -4.37 5.69 -2.88
C ILE A 64 -3.07 6.49 -2.79
N GLU A 65 -2.76 7.30 -3.81
CA GLU A 65 -1.56 8.16 -3.82
C GLU A 65 -1.56 9.17 -2.69
N GLU A 66 -2.67 9.86 -2.44
CA GLU A 66 -2.81 10.83 -1.37
C GLU A 66 -2.62 10.15 -0.01
N PHE A 67 -3.29 9.02 0.23
CA PHE A 67 -3.17 8.25 1.47
C PHE A 67 -1.71 7.87 1.78
N PHE A 68 -0.98 7.36 0.79
CA PHE A 68 0.42 7.01 0.98
C PHE A 68 1.27 8.28 1.14
N ARG A 69 1.05 9.33 0.34
CA ARG A 69 1.81 10.60 0.41
C ARG A 69 1.73 11.24 1.79
N GLU A 70 0.53 11.40 2.35
CA GLU A 70 0.32 12.04 3.66
C GLU A 70 1.00 11.29 4.80
N ARG A 71 1.11 9.97 4.67
CA ARG A 71 1.68 9.12 5.73
C ARG A 71 3.15 8.76 5.49
N LEU A 72 3.70 9.00 4.29
CA LEU A 72 5.09 8.69 3.90
C LEU A 72 6.10 9.79 4.28
N VAL A 73 5.62 10.97 4.66
CA VAL A 73 6.44 12.13 5.06
C VAL A 73 7.13 11.90 6.41
#